data_AF-A0A0N8REW1-F1
#
_entry.id   AF-A0A0N8REW1-F1
#
_cell.length_a   1.000
_cell.length_b   1.000
_cell.length_c   1.000
_cell.angle_alpha   90.00
_cell.angle_beta   90.00
_cell.angle_gamma   90.00
#
_symmetry.space_group_name_H-M   'P 1'
#
loop_
_entity.id
_entity.type
_entity.pdbx_description
1 polymer ?
#
loop_
_entity_poly.entity_id
_entity_poly.type
_entity_poly.pdbx_seq_one_letter_code
_entity_poly.pdbx_strand_id
1 'polypeptide(L)'
;MKKGKHEFYILLKDAEGSRFAVTGPMQTHLLKDWYVAAEVGDVLALDVRPEDLQAQRSFLLENGWQEVDPADLVDEPIDRSNHYVGRLPSYASDADRSRLVSILCRDCRKIRWAALNRPFPGFERLKAAGMSEYRAACLKCGYSAMDNYNWSRP
;
A
#
# COMPACT_ATOMS: atom_id res chain seq x y z
N MET A 1 -14.42 -22.81 -11.60
CA MET A 1 -13.58 -22.82 -10.39
C MET A 1 -13.32 -21.38 -9.98
N LYS A 2 -13.90 -20.92 -8.87
CA LYS A 2 -13.62 -19.57 -8.33
C LYS A 2 -12.18 -19.59 -7.81
N LYS A 3 -11.27 -18.85 -8.43
CA LYS A 3 -9.95 -18.54 -7.85
C LYS A 3 -10.24 -17.73 -6.58
N GLY A 4 -10.36 -18.40 -5.44
CA GLY A 4 -10.46 -17.74 -4.15
C GLY A 4 -9.21 -16.86 -4.01
N LYS A 5 -9.40 -15.55 -3.91
CA LYS A 5 -8.33 -14.66 -3.50
C LYS A 5 -7.90 -15.17 -2.13
N HIS A 6 -6.67 -15.67 -2.00
CA HIS A 6 -6.16 -16.05 -0.70
C HIS A 6 -5.99 -14.76 0.10
N GLU A 7 -6.94 -14.52 1.00
CA GLU A 7 -6.95 -13.39 1.92
C GLU A 7 -6.18 -13.80 3.17
N PHE A 8 -5.23 -12.97 3.55
CA PHE A 8 -4.39 -13.16 4.74
C PHE A 8 -4.50 -11.94 5.63
N TYR A 9 -4.22 -12.14 6.91
CA TYR A 9 -3.95 -11.08 7.87
C TYR A 9 -2.45 -11.07 8.16
N ILE A 10 -1.91 -9.91 8.52
CA ILE A 10 -0.58 -9.82 9.13
C ILE A 10 -0.79 -9.60 10.63
N LEU A 11 -0.18 -10.47 11.43
CA LEU A 11 -0.03 -10.32 12.87
C LEU A 11 1.34 -9.70 13.14
N LEU A 12 1.34 -8.48 13.67
CA LEU A 12 2.51 -7.73 14.09
C LEU A 12 2.76 -7.98 15.58
N LYS A 13 3.99 -8.27 15.97
CA LYS A 13 4.38 -8.56 17.35
C LYS A 13 5.63 -7.79 17.75
N ASP A 14 5.48 -6.90 18.70
CA ASP A 14 6.59 -6.29 19.45
C ASP A 14 6.81 -7.13 20.71
N ALA A 15 7.87 -7.94 20.69
CA ALA A 15 8.19 -8.84 21.79
C ALA A 15 8.72 -8.11 23.03
N GLU A 16 9.37 -6.96 22.86
CA GLU A 16 9.90 -6.18 23.97
C GLU A 16 8.77 -5.51 24.76
N GLY A 17 7.81 -4.92 24.06
CA GLY A 17 6.64 -4.29 24.67
C GLY A 17 5.53 -5.26 25.07
N SER A 18 5.59 -6.53 24.67
CA SER A 18 4.48 -7.49 24.74
C SER A 18 3.21 -6.93 24.09
N ARG A 19 3.36 -6.29 22.92
CA ARG A 19 2.28 -5.65 22.15
C ARG A 19 2.07 -6.36 20.83
N PHE A 20 0.83 -6.44 20.38
CA PHE A 20 0.52 -6.97 19.06
C PHE A 20 -0.55 -6.14 18.35
N ALA A 21 -0.55 -6.22 17.02
CA ALA A 21 -1.58 -5.64 16.19
C ALA A 21 -1.92 -6.58 15.03
N VAL A 22 -3.11 -6.41 14.47
CA VAL A 22 -3.57 -7.19 13.32
C VAL A 22 -3.98 -6.23 12.22
N THR A 23 -3.55 -6.52 10.99
CA THR A 23 -3.94 -5.76 9.79
C THR A 23 -4.36 -6.72 8.67
N GLY A 24 -5.30 -6.28 7.82
CA GLY A 24 -5.93 -7.10 6.77
C GLY A 24 -7.46 -7.08 6.85
N PRO A 25 -8.16 -7.91 6.05
CA PRO A 25 -7.60 -8.90 5.14
C PRO A 25 -6.93 -8.28 3.92
N MET A 26 -5.89 -8.95 3.39
CA MET A 26 -5.15 -8.48 2.22
C MET A 26 -4.71 -9.64 1.31
N GLN A 27 -4.34 -9.31 0.08
CA GLN A 27 -3.85 -10.29 -0.89
C GLN A 27 -2.36 -10.58 -0.67
N THR A 28 -1.90 -11.78 -1.02
CA THR A 28 -0.50 -12.24 -0.85
C THR A 28 0.56 -11.26 -1.34
N HIS A 29 0.30 -10.57 -2.46
CA HIS A 29 1.25 -9.62 -3.03
C HIS A 29 1.51 -8.38 -2.15
N LEU A 30 0.68 -8.16 -1.12
CA LEU A 30 0.77 -7.06 -0.15
C LEU A 30 1.56 -7.42 1.10
N LEU A 31 1.74 -8.72 1.37
CA LEU A 31 2.42 -9.19 2.59
C LEU A 31 3.88 -8.71 2.64
N LYS A 32 4.54 -8.64 1.47
CA LYS A 32 5.94 -8.22 1.39
C LYS A 32 6.16 -6.80 1.90
N ASP A 33 5.22 -5.89 1.66
CA ASP A 33 5.35 -4.50 2.11
C ASP A 33 5.23 -4.39 3.62
N TRP A 34 4.35 -5.19 4.23
CA TRP A 34 4.24 -5.32 5.67
C TRP A 34 5.47 -5.95 6.32
N TYR A 35 6.08 -6.96 5.68
CA TYR A 35 7.35 -7.51 6.18
C TYR A 35 8.48 -6.47 6.19
N VAL A 36 8.58 -5.66 5.13
CA VAL A 36 9.59 -4.58 5.08
C VAL A 36 9.30 -3.50 6.13
N ALA A 37 8.05 -3.10 6.32
CA ALA A 37 7.69 -2.11 7.34
C ALA A 37 7.99 -2.63 8.76
N ALA A 38 7.68 -3.89 9.01
CA ALA A 38 7.94 -4.54 10.30
C ALA A 38 9.45 -4.69 10.57
N GLU A 39 10.25 -5.08 9.58
CA GLU A 39 11.72 -5.13 9.70
C GLU A 39 12.32 -3.77 10.06
N VAL A 40 11.82 -2.68 9.46
CA VAL A 40 12.27 -1.32 9.78
C VAL A 40 11.88 -0.90 11.20
N GLY A 41 10.72 -1.36 11.69
CA GLY A 41 10.22 -1.08 13.04
C GLY A 41 10.74 -2.02 14.12
N ASP A 42 11.60 -2.99 13.79
CA ASP A 42 12.01 -4.10 14.66
C ASP A 42 10.82 -4.88 15.25
N VAL A 43 9.78 -5.06 14.44
CA VAL A 43 8.55 -5.77 14.77
C VAL A 43 8.50 -7.08 13.99
N LEU A 44 8.07 -8.16 14.64
CA LEU A 44 7.85 -9.44 13.95
C LEU A 44 6.51 -9.41 13.21
N ALA A 45 6.52 -9.71 11.91
CA ALA A 45 5.31 -9.84 11.10
C ALA A 45 5.09 -11.31 10.67
N LEU A 46 3.88 -11.82 10.90
CA LEU A 46 3.48 -13.19 10.55
C LEU A 46 2.21 -13.16 9.70
N ASP A 47 2.18 -13.89 8.59
CA ASP A 47 0.93 -14.10 7.86
C ASP A 47 0.04 -15.14 8.56
N VAL A 48 -1.20 -14.75 8.82
CA VAL A 48 -2.20 -15.55 9.52
C VAL A 48 -3.41 -15.70 8.63
N ARG A 49 -3.91 -16.93 8.52
CA ARG A 49 -5.13 -17.19 7.76
C ARG A 49 -6.37 -16.73 8.54
N PRO A 50 -7.46 -16.34 7.86
CA PRO A 50 -8.69 -15.92 8.53
C PRO A 50 -9.20 -16.94 9.56
N GLU A 51 -9.08 -18.24 9.26
CA GLU A 51 -9.49 -19.33 10.14
C GLU A 51 -8.67 -19.43 11.44
N ASP A 52 -7.41 -18.99 11.43
CA ASP A 52 -6.49 -19.11 12.56
C ASP A 52 -6.41 -17.81 13.40
N LEU A 53 -6.89 -16.69 12.85
CA LEU A 53 -6.70 -15.36 13.43
C LEU A 53 -7.26 -15.24 14.84
N GLN A 54 -8.49 -15.71 15.05
CA GLN A 54 -9.15 -15.57 16.36
C GLN A 54 -8.41 -16.37 17.43
N ALA A 55 -7.93 -17.58 17.10
CA ALA A 55 -7.17 -18.40 18.03
C ALA A 55 -5.84 -17.75 18.42
N GLN A 56 -5.13 -17.15 17.45
CA GLN A 56 -3.88 -16.42 17.70
C GLN A 56 -4.11 -15.20 18.61
N ARG A 57 -5.16 -14.40 18.34
CA ARG A 57 -5.51 -13.23 19.18
C ARG A 57 -5.82 -13.65 20.62
N SER A 58 -6.67 -14.66 20.80
CA SER A 58 -7.01 -15.18 22.13
C SER A 58 -5.76 -15.67 22.87
N PHE A 59 -4.88 -16.42 22.22
CA PHE A 59 -3.64 -16.89 22.82
C PHE A 59 -2.74 -15.73 23.32
N LEU A 60 -2.57 -14.67 22.53
CA LEU A 60 -1.74 -13.54 22.93
C LEU A 60 -2.34 -12.78 24.12
N LEU A 61 -3.64 -12.50 24.08
CA LEU A 61 -4.34 -11.83 25.16
C LEU A 61 -4.28 -12.62 26.48
N GLU A 62 -4.47 -13.95 26.41
CA GLU A 62 -4.37 -14.84 27.58
C GLU A 62 -2.95 -14.88 28.17
N ASN A 63 -1.93 -14.65 27.34
CA ASN A 63 -0.52 -14.56 27.76
C ASN A 63 -0.09 -13.13 28.13
N GLY A 64 -1.05 -12.23 28.35
CA GLY A 64 -0.78 -10.87 28.85
C GLY A 64 -0.27 -9.89 27.80
N TRP A 65 -0.37 -10.22 26.51
CA TRP A 65 -0.05 -9.26 25.45
C TRP A 65 -1.15 -8.22 25.31
N GLN A 66 -0.76 -6.99 24.97
CA GLN A 66 -1.68 -5.89 24.70
C GLN A 66 -1.95 -5.76 23.20
N GLU A 67 -3.22 -5.72 22.80
CA GLU A 67 -3.61 -5.33 21.45
C GLU A 67 -3.54 -3.81 21.29
N VAL A 68 -2.87 -3.35 20.24
CA VAL A 68 -2.67 -1.92 19.91
C VAL A 68 -3.04 -1.65 18.45
N ASP A 69 -3.07 -0.37 18.05
CA ASP A 69 -3.25 -0.02 16.65
C ASP A 69 -1.99 -0.42 15.85
N PRO A 70 -2.11 -0.97 14.62
CA PRO A 70 -0.95 -1.24 13.78
C PRO A 70 0.01 -0.05 13.64
N ALA A 71 -0.51 1.17 13.59
CA ALA A 71 0.28 2.39 13.52
C ALA A 71 1.14 2.66 14.77
N ASP A 72 0.81 2.06 15.91
CA ASP A 72 1.61 2.13 17.14
C ASP A 72 2.85 1.21 17.11
N LEU A 73 2.88 0.24 16.19
CA LEU A 73 3.97 -0.73 16.03
C LEU A 73 4.82 -0.45 14.80
N VAL A 74 4.20 -0.14 13.67
CA VAL A 74 4.89 0.11 12.42
C VAL A 74 4.24 1.29 11.72
N ASP A 75 5.05 2.09 11.02
CA ASP A 75 4.47 2.99 10.02
C ASP A 75 3.72 2.11 9.02
N GLU A 76 2.40 2.31 8.90
CA GLU A 76 1.58 1.60 7.93
C GLU A 76 2.31 1.66 6.59
N PRO A 77 2.66 0.49 5.99
CA PRO A 77 3.44 0.48 4.78
C PRO A 77 2.69 1.35 3.79
N ILE A 78 3.33 2.46 3.42
CA ILE A 78 2.78 3.40 2.44
C ILE A 78 2.31 2.53 1.31
N ASP A 79 0.99 2.44 1.11
CA ASP A 79 0.36 1.43 0.27
C ASP A 79 1.24 1.15 -0.96
N ARG A 80 2.04 0.07 -0.91
CA ARG A 80 2.95 -0.35 -1.97
C ARG A 80 2.32 -1.48 -2.78
N SER A 81 1.06 -1.85 -2.46
CA SER A 81 0.16 -2.63 -3.35
C SER A 81 0.16 -2.11 -4.79
N ASN A 82 0.49 -0.84 -4.88
CA ASN A 82 1.00 -0.03 -5.97
C ASN A 82 2.22 -0.55 -6.73
N HIS A 83 2.47 -1.84 -6.82
CA HIS A 83 3.06 -2.40 -8.03
C HIS A 83 1.90 -2.61 -9.02
N TYR A 84 1.58 -1.61 -9.86
CA TYR A 84 0.78 -1.88 -11.05
C TYR A 84 1.48 -3.03 -11.81
N VAL A 85 0.93 -4.24 -11.72
CA VAL A 85 1.46 -5.44 -12.39
C VAL A 85 0.96 -5.57 -13.83
N GLY A 86 0.04 -4.70 -14.24
CA GLY A 86 -0.44 -4.64 -15.62
C GLY A 86 0.68 -4.27 -16.60
N ARG A 87 0.43 -4.56 -17.88
CA ARG A 87 1.37 -4.23 -18.95
C ARG A 87 1.33 -2.71 -19.17
N LEU A 88 2.45 -2.04 -18.89
CA LEU A 88 2.63 -0.64 -19.24
C LEU A 88 2.80 -0.49 -20.76
N PRO A 89 2.26 0.59 -21.36
CA PRO A 89 2.57 0.93 -22.74
C PRO A 89 4.04 1.30 -22.88
N SER A 90 4.59 1.20 -24.09
CA SER A 90 6.01 1.44 -24.36
C SER A 90 6.54 2.79 -23.87
N TYR A 91 5.70 3.83 -23.89
CA TYR A 91 6.11 5.16 -23.40
C TYR A 91 6.24 5.25 -21.87
N ALA A 92 5.83 4.22 -21.14
CA ALA A 92 5.87 4.17 -19.68
C ALA A 92 6.55 2.89 -19.16
N SER A 93 7.18 2.09 -20.03
CA SER A 93 7.73 0.78 -19.63
C SER A 93 8.82 0.89 -18.57
N ASP A 94 9.62 1.96 -18.65
CA ASP A 94 10.82 2.15 -17.82
C ASP A 94 10.53 3.01 -16.58
N ALA A 95 9.27 3.42 -16.39
CA ALA A 95 8.89 4.26 -15.27
C ALA A 95 8.91 3.49 -13.95
N ASP A 96 9.39 4.15 -12.89
CA ASP A 96 9.32 3.65 -11.53
C ASP A 96 7.86 3.44 -11.12
N ARG A 97 7.46 2.17 -11.01
CA ARG A 97 6.09 1.78 -10.69
C ARG A 97 5.62 2.31 -9.35
N SER A 98 6.52 2.53 -8.39
CA SER A 98 6.16 3.09 -7.08
C SER A 98 5.59 4.51 -7.17
N ARG A 99 5.78 5.20 -8.30
CA ARG A 99 5.36 6.60 -8.53
C ARG A 99 4.26 6.74 -9.59
N LEU A 100 3.74 5.64 -10.10
CA LEU A 100 2.81 5.69 -11.24
C LEU A 100 1.37 6.00 -10.84
N VAL A 101 0.76 6.91 -11.61
CA VAL A 101 -0.68 7.20 -11.63
C VAL A 101 -1.16 7.37 -13.06
N SER A 102 -2.48 7.27 -13.26
CA SER A 102 -3.18 7.66 -14.47
C SER A 102 -3.83 9.02 -14.26
N ILE A 103 -3.58 9.93 -15.20
CA ILE A 103 -4.16 11.29 -15.20
C ILE A 103 -4.93 11.53 -16.49
N LEU A 104 -5.94 12.40 -16.44
CA LEU A 104 -6.49 13.02 -17.64
C LEU A 104 -5.51 14.09 -18.14
N CYS A 105 -4.66 13.72 -19.09
CA CYS A 105 -3.66 14.63 -19.63
C CYS A 105 -4.33 15.65 -20.58
N ARG A 106 -4.15 16.94 -20.30
CA ARG A 106 -4.74 18.03 -21.11
C ARG A 106 -4.13 18.09 -22.51
N ASP A 107 -2.82 17.88 -22.63
CA ASP A 107 -2.11 17.94 -23.91
C ASP A 107 -2.42 16.72 -24.80
N CYS A 108 -2.45 15.52 -24.22
CA CYS A 108 -2.84 14.30 -24.93
C CYS A 108 -4.36 14.17 -25.14
N ARG A 109 -5.17 14.96 -24.41
CA ARG A 109 -6.64 14.91 -24.35
C ARG A 109 -7.23 13.53 -24.03
N LYS A 110 -6.52 12.74 -23.22
CA LYS A 110 -6.95 11.38 -22.81
C LYS A 110 -6.20 10.90 -21.59
N ILE A 111 -6.67 9.78 -21.02
CA ILE A 111 -6.02 9.14 -19.88
C ILE A 111 -4.62 8.65 -20.29
N ARG A 112 -3.64 8.99 -19.46
CA ARG A 112 -2.22 8.68 -19.64
C ARG A 112 -1.57 8.31 -18.33
N TRP A 113 -0.58 7.42 -18.42
CA TRP A 113 0.34 7.20 -17.31
C TRP A 113 1.19 8.45 -17.07
N ALA A 114 1.39 8.75 -15.80
CA ALA A 114 2.17 9.86 -15.29
C ALA A 114 2.99 9.40 -14.08
N ALA A 115 4.12 10.06 -13.87
CA ALA A 115 4.99 9.84 -12.73
C ALA A 115 4.79 10.94 -11.69
N LEU A 116 4.56 10.54 -10.47
CA LEU A 116 4.54 11.41 -9.30
C LEU A 116 5.95 11.90 -8.96
N ASN A 117 6.02 13.10 -8.40
CA ASN A 117 7.23 13.67 -7.81
C ASN A 117 7.72 12.92 -6.57
N ARG A 118 6.87 12.08 -5.96
CA ARG A 118 7.14 11.28 -4.75
C ARG A 118 6.52 9.88 -4.91
N PRO A 119 6.89 8.90 -4.07
CA PRO A 119 6.19 7.61 -4.04
C PRO A 119 4.68 7.80 -3.88
N PHE A 120 3.91 6.94 -4.54
CA PHE A 120 2.45 6.96 -4.45
C PHE A 120 2.03 6.66 -3.00
N PRO A 121 1.26 7.54 -2.34
CA PRO A 121 1.01 7.45 -0.90
C PRO A 121 -0.16 6.54 -0.52
N GLY A 122 -0.82 5.89 -1.49
CA GLY A 122 -2.15 5.31 -1.32
C GLY A 122 -3.24 6.25 -1.84
N PHE A 123 -4.38 5.70 -2.28
CA PHE A 123 -5.47 6.50 -2.84
C PHE A 123 -6.09 7.47 -1.85
N GLU A 124 -6.34 7.04 -0.62
CA GLU A 124 -6.97 7.86 0.41
C GLU A 124 -6.08 9.06 0.76
N ARG A 125 -4.79 8.83 1.01
CA ARG A 125 -3.81 9.90 1.26
C ARG A 125 -3.63 10.79 0.05
N LEU A 126 -3.58 10.23 -1.16
CA LEU A 126 -3.47 11.02 -2.39
C LEU A 126 -4.69 11.92 -2.60
N LYS A 127 -5.92 11.47 -2.30
CA LYS A 127 -7.14 12.30 -2.43
C LYS A 127 -7.27 13.34 -1.33
N ALA A 128 -6.82 13.03 -0.12
CA ALA A 128 -6.86 13.94 1.02
C ALA A 128 -5.76 15.03 0.97
N ALA A 129 -4.70 14.80 0.20
CA ALA A 129 -3.58 15.73 0.07
C ALA A 129 -3.98 17.09 -0.49
N GLY A 130 -3.28 18.13 -0.03
CA GLY A 130 -3.50 19.51 -0.46
C GLY A 130 -3.19 19.71 -1.95
N MET A 131 -3.84 20.69 -2.57
CA MET A 131 -3.57 21.04 -3.96
C MET A 131 -2.08 21.39 -4.13
N SER A 132 -1.43 20.84 -5.16
CA SER A 132 0.02 20.99 -5.44
C SER A 132 1.01 20.26 -4.52
N GLU A 133 0.54 19.56 -3.48
CA GLU A 133 1.42 18.73 -2.64
C GLU A 133 2.06 17.59 -3.45
N TYR A 134 1.22 16.96 -4.29
CA TYR A 134 1.64 15.99 -5.28
C TYR A 134 1.60 16.62 -6.67
N ARG A 135 2.58 16.24 -7.50
CA ARG A 135 2.65 16.62 -8.92
C ARG A 135 2.86 15.39 -9.76
N ALA A 136 2.07 15.23 -10.82
CA ALA A 136 2.15 14.11 -11.74
C ALA A 136 2.55 14.60 -13.14
N ALA A 137 3.68 14.14 -13.65
CA ALA A 137 4.16 14.46 -14.99
C ALA A 137 3.77 13.35 -15.98
N CYS A 138 3.04 13.69 -17.04
CA CYS A 138 2.65 12.74 -18.08
C CYS A 138 3.90 12.13 -18.75
N LEU A 139 4.02 10.81 -18.71
CA LEU A 139 5.16 10.09 -19.26
C LEU A 139 5.24 10.16 -20.79
N LYS A 140 4.15 10.56 -21.47
CA LYS A 140 4.12 10.68 -22.92
C LYS A 140 4.51 12.06 -23.44
N CYS A 141 4.14 13.13 -22.75
CA CYS A 141 4.26 14.51 -23.26
C CYS A 141 4.84 15.51 -22.26
N GLY A 142 5.07 15.12 -21.00
CA GLY A 142 5.63 16.00 -19.97
C GLY A 142 4.62 16.91 -19.26
N TYR A 143 3.35 16.98 -19.70
CA TYR A 143 2.30 17.76 -19.03
C TYR A 143 2.26 17.49 -17.52
N SER A 144 2.32 18.55 -16.71
CA SER A 144 2.28 18.46 -15.24
C SER A 144 0.88 18.72 -14.71
N ALA A 145 0.29 17.72 -14.06
CA ALA A 145 -0.95 17.83 -13.29
C ALA A 145 -0.63 18.08 -11.81
N MET A 146 -1.45 18.91 -11.16
CA MET A 146 -1.37 19.22 -9.72
C MET A 146 -2.72 19.01 -9.00
N ASP A 147 -3.74 18.57 -9.74
CA ASP A 147 -5.12 18.31 -9.33
C ASP A 147 -5.38 16.82 -9.12
N ASN A 148 -4.98 16.32 -7.96
CA ASN A 148 -5.06 14.93 -7.50
C ASN A 148 -6.48 14.31 -7.47
N TYR A 149 -7.55 15.11 -7.48
CA TYR A 149 -8.94 14.63 -7.34
C TYR A 149 -9.38 13.62 -8.40
N ASN A 150 -8.83 13.69 -9.62
CA ASN A 150 -9.18 12.82 -10.74
C ASN A 150 -8.07 11.83 -11.12
N TRP A 151 -7.07 11.65 -10.25
CA TRP A 151 -6.00 10.70 -10.50
C TRP A 151 -6.46 9.31 -10.09
N SER A 152 -6.11 8.35 -10.92
CA SER A 152 -6.45 6.96 -10.68
C SER A 152 -5.27 6.05 -10.90
N ARG A 153 -5.44 4.81 -10.55
CA ARG A 153 -4.49 3.74 -10.82
C ARG A 153 -5.31 2.48 -11.11
N PRO A 154 -5.33 2.00 -12.35
CA PRO A 154 -6.05 0.78 -12.71
C PRO A 154 -5.38 -0.47 -12.15
#